data_AF-A0ABD0P268-F1
#
_entry.id   AF-A0ABD0P268-F1
#
_cell.length_a   1.000
_cell.length_b   1.000
_cell.length_c   1.000
_cell.angle_alpha   90.00
_cell.angle_beta   90.00
_cell.angle_gamma   90.00
#
_symmetry.space_group_name_H-M   'P 1'
#
loop_
_entity.id
_entity.type
_entity.pdbx_description
1 polymer ?
#
loop_
_entity_poly.entity_id
_entity_poly.type
_entity_poly.pdbx_seq_one_letter_code
_entity_poly.pdbx_strand_id
1 'polypeptide(L)' 'QLLREEAEQKRLKRVLELQFLLDRLGDESVRQELLQGAGGPSLLTKSDLTSLDEFYKLVGPERDQNI' A
#
# COMPACT_ATOMS: atom_id res chain seq x y z
N GLN A 1 30.59 2.81 -2.00
CA GLN A 1 29.62 3.63 -2.75
C GLN A 1 28.49 2.74 -3.29
N LEU A 2 28.80 1.72 -4.10
CA LEU A 2 27.85 0.69 -4.60
C LEU A 2 26.87 0.11 -3.57
N LEU A 3 27.33 -0.35 -2.39
CA LEU A 3 26.44 -0.93 -1.38
C LEU A 3 25.36 0.04 -0.86
N ARG A 4 25.66 1.35 -0.83
CA ARG A 4 24.69 2.38 -0.43
C ARG A 4 23.66 2.62 -1.54
N GLU A 5 24.11 2.66 -2.79
CA GLU A 5 23.23 2.82 -3.95
C GLU A 5 22.28 1.62 -4.11
N GLU A 6 22.78 0.39 -3.92
CA GLU A 6 21.94 -0.81 -3.96
C GLU A 6 20.89 -0.80 -2.84
N ALA A 7 21.27 -0.38 -1.63
CA ALA A 7 20.33 -0.26 -0.51
C ALA A 7 19.25 0.79 -0.81
N GLU A 8 19.62 1.92 -1.40
CA GLU A 8 18.69 2.98 -1.76
C GLU A 8 17.75 2.56 -2.89
N GLN A 9 18.24 1.83 -3.91
CA GLN A 9 17.40 1.26 -4.95
C GLN A 9 16.39 0.24 -4.38
N LYS A 10 16.81 -0.62 -3.45
CA LYS A 10 15.91 -1.55 -2.75
C LYS A 10 14.86 -0.79 -1.93
N ARG A 11 15.25 0.31 -1.28
CA ARG A 11 14.33 1.17 -0.52
C ARG A 11 13.30 1.81 -1.44
N LEU A 12 13.74 2.41 -2.55
CA LEU A 12 12.86 3.02 -3.54
C LEU A 12 11.88 2.00 -4.13
N LYS A 13 12.38 0.80 -4.49
CA LYS A 13 11.52 -0.29 -4.99
C LYS A 13 10.41 -0.64 -3.98
N ARG A 14 10.75 -0.79 -2.70
CA ARG A 14 9.75 -1.08 -1.65
C ARG A 14 8.72 0.03 -1.48
N VAL A 15 9.14 1.29 -1.62
CA VAL A 15 8.21 2.44 -1.58
C VAL A 15 7.24 2.37 -2.76
N LEU A 16 7.71 2.10 -3.97
CA LEU A 16 6.86 1.97 -5.15
C LEU A 16 5.89 0.79 -5.04
N GLU A 17 6.35 -0.35 -4.52
CA GLU A 17 5.50 -1.52 -4.24
C GLU A 17 4.39 -1.16 -3.24
N LEU A 18 4.74 -0.46 -2.16
CA LEU A 18 3.77 -0.02 -1.16
C LEU A 18 2.76 0.97 -1.75
N GLN A 19 3.21 1.94 -2.54
CA GLN A 19 2.32 2.89 -3.23
C GLN A 19 1.32 2.16 -4.13
N PHE A 20 1.82 1.24 -4.96
CA PHE A 20 0.96 0.42 -5.81
C PHE A 20 -0.08 -0.37 -5.01
N LEU A 21 0.33 -1.01 -3.91
CA LEU A 21 -0.58 -1.78 -3.08
C LEU A 21 -1.66 -0.89 -2.45
N LEU A 22 -1.29 0.28 -1.91
CA LEU A 22 -2.26 1.19 -1.31
C LEU A 22 -3.23 1.76 -2.34
N ASP A 23 -2.76 2.10 -3.55
CA ASP A 23 -3.63 2.54 -4.65
C ASP A 23 -4.66 1.45 -5.02
N ARG A 24 -4.24 0.19 -5.04
CA ARG A 24 -5.12 -0.95 -5.33
C ARG A 24 -6.18 -1.19 -4.24
N LEU A 25 -5.95 -0.76 -3.00
CA LEU A 25 -6.96 -0.83 -1.94
C LEU A 25 -8.09 0.20 -2.09
N GLY A 26 -8.00 1.10 -3.07
CA GLY A 26 -9.14 1.93 -3.50
C GLY A 26 -10.19 1.15 -4.30
N ASP A 27 -9.85 -0.05 -4.79
CA ASP A 27 -10.78 -0.93 -5.50
C ASP A 27 -11.51 -1.86 -4.52
N GLU A 28 -12.83 -1.71 -4.42
CA GLU A 28 -13.65 -2.52 -3.52
C GLU A 28 -13.57 -4.02 -3.83
N SER A 29 -13.42 -4.41 -5.10
CA SER A 29 -13.27 -5.83 -5.46
C SER A 29 -12.01 -6.44 -4.86
N VAL A 30 -10.89 -5.71 -4.91
CA VAL A 30 -9.62 -6.09 -4.28
C VAL A 30 -9.77 -6.19 -2.77
N ARG A 31 -10.44 -5.22 -2.13
CA ARG A 31 -10.70 -5.26 -0.68
C ARG A 31 -11.51 -6.50 -0.30
N GLN A 32 -12.54 -6.84 -1.07
CA GLN A 32 -13.37 -8.02 -0.82
C GLN A 32 -12.58 -9.32 -0.99
N GLU A 33 -11.74 -9.43 -2.02
CA GLU A 33 -10.87 -10.60 -2.19
C GLU A 33 -9.91 -10.80 -1.00
N LEU A 34 -9.34 -9.71 -0.48
CA LEU A 34 -8.44 -9.75 0.67
C LEU A 34 -9.17 -10.14 1.97
N LEU A 35 -10.41 -9.67 2.15
CA LEU A 35 -11.24 -10.01 3.31
C LEU A 35 -11.76 -11.44 3.26
N GLN A 36 -12.18 -11.93 2.10
CA GLN A 36 -12.80 -13.24 1.96
C GLN A 36 -11.76 -14.35 1.78
N GLY A 37 -10.56 -13.99 1.32
CA GLY A 37 -9.54 -14.94 0.89
C GLY A 37 -9.92 -15.57 -0.45
N ALA A 38 -8.96 -15.71 -1.36
CA ALA A 38 -9.17 -16.31 -2.68
C ALA A 38 -9.33 -17.84 -2.58
N GLY A 39 -10.37 -18.31 -1.90
CA GLY A 39 -10.60 -19.73 -1.60
C GLY A 39 -9.79 -20.26 -0.40
N GLY A 40 -9.17 -19.38 0.37
CA GLY A 40 -8.39 -19.68 1.58
C GLY A 40 -8.80 -18.79 2.75
N PRO A 41 -8.09 -18.85 3.89
CA PRO A 41 -8.34 -17.93 4.99
C PRO A 41 -8.16 -16.48 4.54
N SER A 42 -8.95 -15.60 5.14
CA SER A 42 -8.84 -14.15 4.99
C SER A 42 -7.40 -13.68 5.17
N LEU A 43 -6.92 -12.85 4.25
CA LEU A 43 -5.57 -12.29 4.35
C LEU A 43 -5.53 -11.09 5.30
N LEU A 44 -6.61 -10.31 5.32
CA LEU A 44 -6.73 -9.09 6.12
C LEU A 44 -8.09 -9.03 6.80
N THR A 45 -8.10 -8.44 7.99
CA THR A 45 -9.33 -8.08 8.69
C THR A 45 -9.83 -6.71 8.26
N LYS A 46 -11.07 -6.37 8.64
CA LYS A 46 -11.60 -5.01 8.46
C LYS A 46 -10.77 -3.95 9.20
N SER A 47 -10.23 -4.30 10.37
CA SER A 47 -9.35 -3.39 11.13
C SER A 47 -8.02 -3.16 10.42
N ASP A 48 -7.48 -4.17 9.74
CA ASP A 48 -6.26 -4.02 8.94
C ASP A 48 -6.50 -3.07 7.77
N LEU A 49 -7.60 -3.26 7.03
CA LEU A 49 -7.98 -2.35 5.93
C LEU A 49 -8.18 -0.91 6.42
N THR A 50 -8.84 -0.73 7.56
CA THR A 50 -9.03 0.61 8.16
C THR A 50 -7.68 1.24 8.51
N SER A 51 -6.75 0.47 9.06
CA SER A 51 -5.40 0.95 9.39
C SER A 51 -4.61 1.34 8.14
N LEU A 52 -4.78 0.60 7.04
CA LEU A 52 -4.17 0.92 5.75
C LEU A 52 -4.79 2.17 5.10
N ASP A 53 -6.09 2.38 5.25
CA ASP A 53 -6.76 3.61 4.80
C ASP A 53 -6.22 4.84 5.55
N GLU A 54 -6.09 4.75 6.88
CA GLU A 54 -5.50 5.85 7.67
C GLU A 54 -4.04 6.09 7.30
N PHE A 55 -3.27 5.03 7.07
CA PHE A 55 -1.89 5.17 6.61
C PHE A 55 -1.82 5.83 5.22
N TYR A 56 -2.70 5.44 4.29
CA TYR A 56 -2.75 6.00 2.94
C TYR A 56 -3.04 7.50 2.96
N LYS A 57 -3.86 8.01 3.89
CA LYS A 57 -4.06 9.47 4.04
C LYS A 57 -2.78 10.21 4.42
N LEU A 58 -1.87 9.57 5.14
CA LEU A 58 -0.61 10.18 5.61
C LEU A 58 0.48 10.18 4.54
N VAL A 59 0.50 9.16 3.68
CA VAL A 59 1.53 8.99 2.64
C VAL A 59 1.03 9.26 1.23
N GLY A 60 -0.27 9.48 1.10
CA GLY A 60 -0.99 9.61 -0.15
C GLY A 60 -0.62 10.91 -0.86
N PRO A 61 -0.67 10.90 -2.21
CA PRO A 61 -0.29 12.01 -3.03
C PRO A 61 -1.41 13.05 -3.14
N GLU A 62 -2.09 13.41 -2.04
CA GLU A 62 -2.90 14.63 -2.08
C GLU A 62 -1.96 15.76 -2.47
N ARG A 63 -2.04 16.15 -3.76
CA ARG A 63 -1.38 17.34 -4.26
C ARG A 63 -1.90 18.45 -3.38
N ASP A 64 -1.00 19.03 -2.59
CA ASP A 64 -1.21 20.35 -2.07
C ASP A 64 -1.53 21.23 -3.29
N GLN A 65 -2.81 21.54 -3.50
CA GLN A 65 -3.26 22.33 -4.67
C GLN A 65 -2.76 23.79 -4.57
N ASN A 66 -2.01 24.09 -3.50
CA ASN A 66 -1.41 25.38 -3.17
C ASN A 66 0.09 25.46 -3.51
N ILE A 67 0.68 24.45 -4.17
CA ILE A 67 2.04 24.52 -4.75
C ILE A 67 1.94 24.79 -6.26
#